data_AF-A0A0A2M473-F1
#
_entry.id   AF-A0A0A2M473-F1
#
_cell.length_a   1.000
_cell.length_b   1.000
_cell.length_c   1.000
_cell.angle_alpha   90.00
_cell.angle_beta   90.00
_cell.angle_gamma   90.00
#
_symmetry.space_group_name_H-M   'P 1'
#
loop_
_entity.id
_entity.type
_entity.pdbx_description
1 polymer ?
#
loop_
_entity_poly.entity_id
_entity_poly.type
_entity_poly.pdbx_seq_one_letter_code
_entity_poly.pdbx_strand_id
1 'polypeptide(L)'
;MRHYTLIPEGHSHAHLLEQITNQVIDIVNVGEAYISVDNGNPEIIFTFLIDTTYTRIDNELLLPLNRIFSNYNWIAYRIFSCDYAADAVRKGNLYFLRHCTLGIMIYSNPSATHKVDPDGEIAGLLLPRAKKHFKRAMAKVDGRYANFPKCLKYEKFLDGAYVLHQMIEQLFKFAESFILGKEIFSKDMAEHQSELSRFAPSLATLFNAVDEEETRLQKLIFSAYQAYRIRIALMLPVKT
;
A
#
# COMPACT_ATOMS: atom_id res chain seq x y z
N MET A 1 -22.40 -3.54 23.60
CA MET A 1 -21.25 -2.66 23.87
C MET A 1 -21.54 -1.29 23.27
N ARG A 2 -21.31 -0.19 23.99
CA ARG A 2 -21.50 1.16 23.44
C ARG A 2 -20.32 1.46 22.50
N HIS A 3 -20.57 1.42 21.20
CA HIS A 3 -19.68 1.93 20.16
C HIS A 3 -20.26 3.26 19.66
N TYR A 4 -19.38 4.16 19.20
CA TYR A 4 -19.79 5.41 18.59
C TYR A 4 -19.66 5.27 17.08
N THR A 5 -20.78 5.15 16.39
CA THR A 5 -20.84 5.35 14.95
C THR A 5 -20.86 6.85 14.69
N LEU A 6 -19.82 7.39 14.05
CA LEU A 6 -19.64 8.83 13.83
C LEU A 6 -19.84 9.23 12.36
N ILE A 7 -20.68 8.49 11.63
CA ILE A 7 -20.96 8.82 10.24
C ILE A 7 -21.71 10.16 10.20
N PRO A 8 -21.27 11.16 9.40
CA PRO A 8 -21.89 12.48 9.42
C PRO A 8 -23.38 12.42 9.09
N GLU A 9 -24.20 13.12 9.89
CA GLU A 9 -25.62 13.29 9.61
C GLU A 9 -25.80 13.89 8.20
N GLY A 10 -26.57 13.21 7.34
CA GLY A 10 -26.82 13.65 5.96
C GLY A 10 -25.88 13.07 4.90
N HIS A 11 -24.92 12.21 5.24
CA HIS A 11 -24.15 11.47 4.23
C HIS A 11 -25.08 10.53 3.43
N SER A 12 -25.05 10.59 2.09
CA SER A 12 -25.99 9.89 1.20
C SER A 12 -26.05 8.38 1.39
N HIS A 13 -24.98 7.79 1.95
CA HIS A 13 -24.84 6.36 2.19
C HIS A 13 -24.73 5.98 3.67
N ALA A 14 -25.14 6.83 4.61
CA ALA A 14 -24.85 6.64 6.04
C ALA A 14 -25.26 5.25 6.59
N HIS A 15 -26.48 4.80 6.31
CA HIS A 15 -26.96 3.49 6.74
C HIS A 15 -26.12 2.32 6.18
N LEU A 16 -25.69 2.42 4.91
CA LEU A 16 -24.86 1.40 4.29
C LEU A 16 -23.46 1.34 4.93
N LEU A 17 -22.85 2.51 5.18
CA LEU A 17 -21.53 2.58 5.80
C LEU A 17 -21.57 2.01 7.23
N GLU A 18 -22.63 2.28 7.98
CA GLU A 18 -22.87 1.71 9.30
C GLU A 18 -23.01 0.19 9.23
N GLN A 19 -23.84 -0.31 8.31
CA GLN A 19 -24.03 -1.75 8.09
C GLN A 19 -22.71 -2.46 7.75
N ILE A 20 -21.91 -1.92 6.83
CA ILE A 20 -20.59 -2.47 6.48
C ILE A 20 -19.68 -2.48 7.70
N THR A 21 -19.66 -1.38 8.47
CA THR A 21 -18.83 -1.27 9.67
C THR A 21 -19.20 -2.34 10.68
N ASN A 22 -20.50 -2.52 10.94
CA ASN A 22 -21.01 -3.55 11.84
C ASN A 22 -20.63 -4.98 11.39
N GLN A 23 -20.72 -5.27 10.08
CA GLN A 23 -20.28 -6.56 9.57
C GLN A 23 -18.78 -6.80 9.75
N VAL A 24 -17.95 -5.76 9.63
CA VAL A 24 -16.49 -5.90 9.80
C VAL A 24 -16.11 -6.09 11.27
N ILE A 25 -16.72 -5.36 12.20
CA ILE A 25 -16.42 -5.50 13.64
C ILE A 25 -16.85 -6.87 14.21
N ASP A 26 -17.84 -7.52 13.58
CA ASP A 26 -18.25 -8.88 13.95
C ASP A 26 -17.21 -9.95 13.54
N ILE A 27 -16.32 -9.62 12.60
CA ILE A 27 -15.33 -10.55 12.04
C ILE A 27 -13.93 -10.30 12.61
N VAL A 28 -13.60 -9.03 12.88
CA VAL A 28 -12.25 -8.63 13.30
C VAL A 28 -12.32 -7.70 14.49
N ASN A 29 -11.38 -7.85 15.44
CA ASN A 29 -11.23 -6.94 16.59
C ASN A 29 -10.71 -5.56 16.16
N VAL A 30 -11.59 -4.74 15.58
CA VAL A 30 -11.27 -3.38 15.17
C VAL A 30 -11.08 -2.50 16.40
N GLY A 31 -9.96 -1.80 16.45
CA GLY A 31 -9.72 -0.72 17.40
C GLY A 31 -10.41 0.57 16.93
N GLU A 32 -10.10 0.98 15.70
CA GLU A 32 -10.64 2.20 15.09
C GLU A 32 -10.95 1.98 13.61
N ALA A 33 -11.96 2.67 13.07
CA ALA A 33 -12.23 2.71 11.64
C ALA A 33 -12.45 4.14 11.17
N TYR A 34 -11.95 4.42 9.97
CA TYR A 34 -12.04 5.71 9.31
C TYR A 34 -12.62 5.54 7.91
N ILE A 35 -13.32 6.57 7.44
CA ILE A 35 -13.67 6.73 6.02
C ILE A 35 -13.04 8.00 5.48
N SER A 36 -12.76 7.98 4.19
CA SER A 36 -12.33 9.16 3.46
C SER A 36 -12.94 9.10 2.07
N VAL A 37 -13.24 10.28 1.53
CA VAL A 37 -13.78 10.43 0.18
C VAL A 37 -12.62 10.74 -0.75
N ASP A 38 -12.52 10.00 -1.85
CA ASP A 38 -11.64 10.33 -2.97
C ASP A 38 -12.48 10.78 -4.16
N ASN A 39 -11.98 11.72 -4.96
CA ASN A 39 -12.72 12.27 -6.11
C ASN A 39 -12.64 11.34 -7.35
N GLY A 40 -12.29 10.08 -7.15
CA GLY A 40 -12.10 9.09 -8.20
C GLY A 40 -12.78 7.78 -7.86
N ASN A 41 -12.36 6.71 -8.53
CA ASN A 41 -12.62 5.34 -8.07
C ASN A 41 -11.40 4.93 -7.25
N PRO A 42 -11.53 4.35 -6.02
CA PRO A 42 -12.78 4.23 -5.27
C PRO A 42 -13.25 5.59 -4.72
N GLU A 43 -14.56 5.78 -4.66
CA GLU A 43 -15.17 7.02 -4.12
C GLU A 43 -15.03 7.08 -2.61
N ILE A 44 -15.15 5.92 -1.94
CA ILE A 44 -15.00 5.79 -0.49
C ILE A 44 -13.90 4.78 -0.17
N ILE A 45 -13.00 5.17 0.72
CA ILE A 45 -11.95 4.30 1.26
C ILE A 45 -12.18 4.12 2.75
N PHE A 46 -12.48 2.88 3.15
CA PHE A 46 -12.42 2.45 4.55
C PHE A 46 -10.98 2.16 4.96
N THR A 47 -10.59 2.65 6.13
CA THR A 47 -9.34 2.27 6.79
C THR A 47 -9.66 1.67 8.15
N PHE A 48 -9.42 0.38 8.31
CA PHE A 48 -9.59 -0.35 9.56
C PHE A 48 -8.26 -0.53 10.28
N LEU A 49 -8.18 -0.09 11.53
CA LEU A 49 -7.06 -0.30 12.42
C LEU A 49 -7.44 -1.40 13.42
N ILE A 50 -6.76 -2.54 13.33
CA ILE A 50 -7.04 -3.72 14.14
C ILE A 50 -6.24 -3.64 15.43
N ASP A 51 -6.92 -3.89 16.55
CA ASP A 51 -6.35 -3.89 17.90
C ASP A 51 -5.46 -5.12 18.10
N THR A 52 -4.26 -5.04 17.53
CA THR A 52 -3.22 -6.05 17.59
C THR A 52 -1.84 -5.42 17.38
N THR A 53 -0.81 -6.10 17.88
CA THR A 53 0.61 -5.73 17.70
C THR A 53 1.24 -6.43 16.51
N TYR A 54 0.57 -7.42 15.90
CA TYR A 54 1.11 -8.10 14.73
C TYR A 54 1.11 -7.18 13.52
N THR A 55 2.30 -6.91 12.97
CA THR A 55 2.46 -6.03 11.80
C THR A 55 1.87 -6.62 10.51
N ARG A 56 1.65 -7.93 10.48
CA ARG A 56 1.02 -8.65 9.36
C ARG A 56 -0.36 -9.12 9.78
N ILE A 57 -1.30 -8.90 8.89
CA ILE A 57 -2.66 -9.40 9.00
C ILE A 57 -2.74 -10.67 8.16
N ASP A 58 -3.32 -11.71 8.73
CA ASP A 58 -3.49 -13.00 8.05
C ASP A 58 -4.37 -12.83 6.80
N ASN A 59 -3.97 -13.50 5.71
CA ASN A 59 -4.76 -13.54 4.48
C ASN A 59 -6.12 -14.21 4.71
N GLU A 60 -6.23 -15.13 5.68
CA GLU A 60 -7.51 -15.74 6.04
C GLU A 60 -8.52 -14.71 6.58
N LEU A 61 -8.05 -13.68 7.26
CA LEU A 61 -8.89 -12.56 7.72
C LEU A 61 -9.36 -11.68 6.55
N LEU A 62 -8.63 -11.66 5.43
CA LEU A 62 -9.01 -10.86 4.26
C LEU A 62 -10.14 -11.49 3.45
N LEU A 63 -10.27 -12.82 3.43
CA LEU A 63 -11.31 -13.52 2.66
C LEU A 63 -12.75 -13.09 3.01
N PRO A 64 -13.18 -13.10 4.29
CA PRO A 64 -14.54 -12.66 4.62
C PRO A 64 -14.73 -11.16 4.36
N LEU A 65 -13.71 -10.33 4.58
CA LEU A 65 -13.77 -8.89 4.28
C LEU A 65 -13.94 -8.64 2.78
N ASN A 66 -13.16 -9.32 1.93
CA ASN A 66 -13.27 -9.23 0.48
C ASN A 66 -14.70 -9.53 0.01
N ARG A 67 -15.40 -10.49 0.64
CA ARG A 67 -16.80 -10.78 0.32
C ARG A 67 -17.74 -9.62 0.64
N ILE A 68 -17.57 -8.97 1.79
CA ILE A 68 -18.37 -7.78 2.17
C ILE A 68 -18.22 -6.69 1.13
N PHE A 69 -16.97 -6.37 0.76
CA PHE A 69 -16.66 -5.25 -0.13
C PHE A 69 -16.83 -5.58 -1.63
N SER A 70 -16.84 -6.85 -2.02
CA SER A 70 -17.01 -7.27 -3.42
C SER A 70 -18.32 -6.81 -4.06
N ASN A 71 -19.35 -6.53 -3.24
CA ASN A 71 -20.64 -6.03 -3.69
C ASN A 71 -20.62 -4.52 -4.03
N TYR A 72 -19.51 -3.81 -3.72
CA TYR A 72 -19.42 -2.36 -3.79
C TYR A 72 -18.17 -1.90 -4.54
N ASN A 73 -18.23 -1.85 -5.87
CA ASN A 73 -17.11 -1.45 -6.74
C ASN A 73 -16.62 0.00 -6.54
N TRP A 74 -17.41 0.86 -5.90
CA TRP A 74 -17.07 2.24 -5.55
C TRP A 74 -16.50 2.38 -4.11
N ILE A 75 -16.53 1.31 -3.31
CA ILE A 75 -15.95 1.26 -1.95
C ILE A 75 -14.72 0.38 -1.92
N ALA A 76 -13.57 0.93 -1.54
CA ALA A 76 -12.39 0.14 -1.21
C ALA A 76 -12.18 0.10 0.30
N TYR A 77 -11.39 -0.87 0.75
CA TYR A 77 -10.97 -0.94 2.14
C TYR A 77 -9.48 -1.26 2.26
N ARG A 78 -8.90 -0.82 3.37
CA ARG A 78 -7.55 -1.13 3.80
C ARG A 78 -7.57 -1.50 5.27
N ILE A 79 -6.68 -2.41 5.63
CA ILE A 79 -6.59 -2.95 6.98
C ILE A 79 -5.13 -2.97 7.44
N PHE A 80 -4.92 -2.47 8.65
CA PHE A 80 -3.62 -2.34 9.29
C PHE A 80 -3.72 -2.69 10.75
N SER A 81 -2.63 -3.14 11.37
CA SER A 81 -2.57 -3.20 12.83
C SER A 81 -2.32 -1.82 13.43
N CYS A 82 -2.79 -1.60 14.66
CA CYS A 82 -2.56 -0.36 15.38
C CYS A 82 -1.06 -0.04 15.51
N ASP A 83 -0.21 -1.04 15.80
CA ASP A 83 1.24 -0.83 15.92
C ASP A 83 1.88 -0.35 14.60
N TYR A 84 1.49 -0.95 13.47
CA TYR A 84 1.96 -0.52 12.16
C TYR A 84 1.51 0.91 11.86
N ALA A 85 0.24 1.20 12.08
CA ALA A 85 -0.34 2.52 11.81
C ALA A 85 0.29 3.60 12.69
N ALA A 86 0.47 3.35 14.00
CA ALA A 86 1.14 4.28 14.91
C ALA A 86 2.58 4.58 14.47
N ASP A 87 3.34 3.56 14.04
CA ASP A 87 4.69 3.77 13.51
C ASP A 87 4.71 4.53 12.17
N ALA A 88 3.77 4.21 11.28
CA ALA A 88 3.63 4.88 10.00
C ALA A 88 3.24 6.36 10.15
N VAL A 89 2.31 6.68 11.06
CA VAL A 89 1.93 8.06 11.42
C VAL A 89 3.14 8.81 11.95
N ARG A 90 3.87 8.25 12.93
CA ARG A 90 5.11 8.87 13.46
C ARG A 90 6.14 9.16 12.37
N LYS A 91 6.22 8.31 11.33
CA LYS A 91 7.10 8.50 10.17
C LYS A 91 6.56 9.49 9.13
N GLY A 92 5.35 10.02 9.30
CA GLY A 92 4.73 10.94 8.35
C GLY A 92 4.27 10.24 7.07
N ASN A 93 3.75 9.02 7.18
CA ASN A 93 3.15 8.32 6.05
C ASN A 93 1.89 9.07 5.56
N LEU A 94 1.89 9.47 4.29
CA LEU A 94 0.84 10.31 3.71
C LEU A 94 -0.53 9.62 3.63
N TYR A 95 -0.57 8.29 3.56
CA TYR A 95 -1.83 7.54 3.57
C TYR A 95 -2.61 7.82 4.86
N PHE A 96 -1.98 7.60 6.02
CA PHE A 96 -2.65 7.77 7.31
C PHE A 96 -2.99 9.24 7.58
N LEU A 97 -2.14 10.17 7.14
CA LEU A 97 -2.47 11.59 7.16
C LEU A 97 -3.74 11.91 6.37
N ARG A 98 -3.87 11.37 5.16
CA ARG A 98 -5.02 11.63 4.30
C ARG A 98 -6.29 10.93 4.77
N HIS A 99 -6.17 9.66 5.16
CA HIS A 99 -7.31 8.77 5.35
C HIS A 99 -7.70 8.56 6.82
N CYS A 100 -6.84 8.92 7.77
CA CYS A 100 -7.14 8.90 9.21
C CYS A 100 -7.21 10.32 9.79
N THR A 101 -6.12 11.10 9.74
CA THR A 101 -6.07 12.47 10.32
C THR A 101 -7.02 13.44 9.61
N LEU A 102 -7.06 13.42 8.27
CA LEU A 102 -7.99 14.22 7.47
C LEU A 102 -9.27 13.45 7.09
N GLY A 103 -9.35 12.18 7.47
CA GLY A 103 -10.52 11.34 7.28
C GLY A 103 -11.57 11.59 8.35
N ILE A 104 -12.65 10.82 8.28
CA ILE A 104 -13.71 10.82 9.29
C ILE A 104 -13.58 9.51 10.07
N MET A 105 -13.25 9.59 11.35
CA MET A 105 -13.37 8.43 12.23
C MET A 105 -14.85 8.06 12.32
N ILE A 106 -15.19 6.82 12.02
CA ILE A 106 -16.58 6.31 12.03
C ILE A 106 -16.81 5.26 13.10
N TYR A 107 -15.75 4.70 13.68
CA TYR A 107 -15.82 3.73 14.76
C TYR A 107 -14.60 3.84 15.65
N SER A 108 -14.82 3.74 16.96
CA SER A 108 -13.76 3.62 17.96
C SER A 108 -14.22 2.64 19.04
N ASN A 109 -13.37 1.67 19.36
CA ASN A 109 -13.56 0.73 20.46
C ASN A 109 -12.89 1.29 21.73
N PRO A 110 -13.66 1.76 22.73
CA PRO A 110 -13.09 2.34 23.94
C PRO A 110 -12.22 1.35 24.73
N SER A 111 -12.53 0.06 24.59
CA SER A 111 -11.84 -1.06 25.25
C SER A 111 -10.63 -1.59 24.47
N ALA A 112 -10.30 -1.01 23.32
CA ALA A 112 -9.12 -1.40 22.56
C ALA A 112 -7.84 -1.14 23.38
N THR A 113 -6.94 -2.11 23.37
CA THR A 113 -5.67 -2.05 24.12
C THR A 113 -4.65 -1.16 23.40
N HIS A 114 -4.65 -1.20 22.07
CA HIS A 114 -3.76 -0.41 21.23
C HIS A 114 -4.58 0.66 20.52
N LYS A 115 -4.28 1.92 20.83
CA LYS A 115 -4.89 3.09 20.18
C LYS A 115 -3.87 3.79 19.31
N VAL A 116 -4.34 4.30 18.19
CA VAL A 116 -3.54 5.17 17.33
C VAL A 116 -4.05 6.57 17.58
N ASP A 117 -3.14 7.53 17.69
CA ASP A 117 -3.51 8.95 17.75
C ASP A 117 -3.00 9.65 16.49
N PRO A 118 -3.75 9.61 15.37
CA PRO A 118 -3.37 10.30 14.15
C PRO A 118 -3.35 11.83 14.28
N ASP A 119 -4.06 12.38 15.27
CA ASP A 119 -4.29 13.82 15.45
C ASP A 119 -3.30 14.46 16.43
N GLY A 120 -2.70 13.68 17.32
CA GLY A 120 -1.70 14.13 18.28
C GLY A 120 -0.40 14.64 17.65
N GLU A 121 -0.15 14.36 16.37
CA GLU A 121 1.03 14.81 15.64
C GLU A 121 0.72 16.02 14.74
N ILE A 122 1.27 17.19 15.09
CA ILE A 122 1.04 18.45 14.38
C ILE A 122 1.50 18.33 12.92
N ALA A 123 0.64 18.69 11.95
CA ALA A 123 0.94 18.64 10.50
C ALA A 123 2.28 19.29 10.12
N GLY A 124 2.70 20.33 10.85
CA GLY A 124 3.99 21.00 10.71
C GLY A 124 5.22 20.10 10.94
N LEU A 125 5.09 19.03 11.72
CA LEU A 125 6.15 18.02 11.96
C LEU A 125 6.08 16.87 10.95
N LEU A 126 4.87 16.47 10.54
CA LEU A 126 4.67 15.30 9.68
C LEU A 126 5.06 15.58 8.22
N LEU A 127 4.77 16.77 7.69
CA LEU A 127 5.10 17.10 6.31
C LEU A 127 6.62 17.10 6.01
N PRO A 128 7.50 17.67 6.87
CA PRO A 128 8.95 17.52 6.72
C PRO A 128 9.42 16.05 6.76
N ARG A 129 8.82 15.21 7.62
CA ARG A 129 9.14 13.77 7.68
C ARG A 129 8.76 13.09 6.35
N ALA A 130 7.55 13.32 5.85
CA ALA A 130 7.10 12.80 4.56
C ALA A 130 8.03 13.18 3.41
N LYS A 131 8.42 14.47 3.31
CA LYS A 131 9.38 14.96 2.31
C LYS A 131 10.75 14.27 2.44
N LYS A 132 11.24 14.08 3.66
CA LYS A 132 12.50 13.37 3.92
C LYS A 132 12.41 11.89 3.50
N HIS A 133 11.29 11.23 3.75
CA HIS A 133 11.04 9.86 3.30
C HIS A 133 11.00 9.77 1.77
N PHE A 134 10.28 10.66 1.10
CA PHE A 134 10.26 10.75 -0.36
C PHE A 134 11.66 10.96 -0.96
N LYS A 135 12.44 11.91 -0.42
CA LYS A 135 13.81 12.17 -0.91
C LYS A 135 14.73 10.96 -0.75
N ARG A 136 14.65 10.27 0.41
CA ARG A 136 15.41 9.03 0.65
C ARG A 136 15.00 7.91 -0.30
N ALA A 137 13.71 7.81 -0.58
CA ALA A 137 13.17 6.87 -1.53
C ALA A 137 13.75 7.13 -2.94
N MET A 138 13.62 8.35 -3.45
CA MET A 138 14.16 8.71 -4.78
C MET A 138 15.67 8.54 -4.88
N ALA A 139 16.44 8.88 -3.84
CA ALA A 139 17.88 8.67 -3.83
C ALA A 139 18.30 7.20 -4.01
N LYS A 140 17.48 6.22 -3.58
CA LYS A 140 17.72 4.80 -3.85
C LYS A 140 17.55 4.47 -5.33
N VAL A 141 16.58 5.10 -5.99
CA VAL A 141 16.34 4.94 -7.44
C VAL A 141 17.47 5.60 -8.23
N ASP A 142 17.87 6.81 -7.85
CA ASP A 142 18.98 7.55 -8.48
C ASP A 142 20.30 6.75 -8.41
N GLY A 143 20.58 6.13 -7.25
CA GLY A 143 21.75 5.27 -7.08
C GLY A 143 21.76 4.06 -8.01
N ARG A 144 20.59 3.50 -8.33
CA ARG A 144 20.45 2.42 -9.32
C ARG A 144 20.58 2.96 -10.75
N TYR A 145 19.96 4.11 -11.03
CA TYR A 145 20.04 4.79 -12.34
C TYR A 145 21.49 5.06 -12.74
N ALA A 146 22.37 5.46 -11.80
CA ALA A 146 23.78 5.70 -12.08
C ALA A 146 24.54 4.46 -12.65
N ASN A 147 24.04 3.24 -12.40
CA ASN A 147 24.63 2.00 -12.90
C ASN A 147 24.04 1.52 -14.23
N PHE A 148 22.80 1.91 -14.54
CA PHE A 148 22.09 1.43 -15.73
C PHE A 148 22.79 1.81 -17.05
N PRO A 149 23.21 3.07 -17.30
CA PRO A 149 23.95 3.45 -18.51
C PRO A 149 25.26 2.67 -18.70
N LYS A 150 25.94 2.32 -17.60
CA LYS A 150 27.16 1.49 -17.67
C LYS A 150 26.85 0.08 -18.15
N CYS A 151 25.72 -0.49 -17.73
CA CYS A 151 25.30 -1.81 -18.20
C CYS A 151 25.09 -1.81 -19.71
N LEU A 152 24.48 -0.76 -20.27
CA LEU A 152 24.32 -0.59 -21.71
C LEU A 152 25.66 -0.40 -22.43
N LYS A 153 26.52 0.50 -21.92
CA LYS A 153 27.84 0.79 -22.51
C LYS A 153 28.75 -0.45 -22.60
N TYR A 154 28.65 -1.36 -21.64
CA TYR A 154 29.47 -2.57 -21.59
C TYR A 154 28.71 -3.83 -22.04
N GLU A 155 27.56 -3.67 -22.71
CA GLU A 155 26.75 -4.78 -23.24
C GLU A 155 26.35 -5.83 -22.18
N LYS A 156 26.27 -5.41 -20.92
CA LYS A 156 25.82 -6.23 -19.79
C LYS A 156 24.30 -6.19 -19.71
N PHE A 157 23.62 -6.72 -20.73
CA PHE A 157 22.16 -6.58 -20.87
C PHE A 157 21.37 -7.24 -19.74
N LEU A 158 21.80 -8.41 -19.25
CA LEU A 158 21.15 -9.07 -18.11
C LEU A 158 21.22 -8.20 -16.84
N ASP A 159 22.39 -7.65 -16.54
CA ASP A 159 22.60 -6.73 -15.41
C ASP A 159 21.76 -5.46 -15.58
N GLY A 160 21.70 -4.91 -16.80
CA GLY A 160 20.87 -3.76 -17.13
C GLY A 160 19.38 -4.02 -16.90
N ALA A 161 18.86 -5.15 -17.39
CA ALA A 161 17.47 -5.55 -17.19
C ALA A 161 17.14 -5.81 -15.71
N TYR A 162 18.07 -6.41 -14.94
CA TYR A 162 17.93 -6.55 -13.50
C TYR A 162 17.89 -5.20 -12.77
N VAL A 163 18.78 -4.26 -13.11
CA VAL A 163 18.78 -2.91 -12.53
C VAL A 163 17.47 -2.19 -12.84
N LEU A 164 16.98 -2.30 -14.08
CA LEU A 164 15.71 -1.71 -14.49
C LEU A 164 14.52 -2.30 -13.72
N HIS A 165 14.45 -3.63 -13.59
CA HIS A 165 13.45 -4.30 -12.74
C HIS A 165 13.44 -3.72 -11.32
N GLN A 166 14.62 -3.64 -10.68
CA GLN A 166 14.76 -3.15 -9.32
C GLN A 166 14.39 -1.67 -9.16
N MET A 167 14.61 -0.85 -10.19
CA MET A 167 14.17 0.55 -10.19
C MET A 167 12.66 0.66 -10.24
N ILE A 168 12.02 -0.06 -11.17
CA ILE A 168 10.57 -0.05 -11.35
C ILE A 168 9.85 -0.61 -10.11
N GLU A 169 10.29 -1.77 -9.61
CA GLU A 169 9.77 -2.37 -8.37
C GLU A 169 9.83 -1.38 -7.20
N GLN A 170 10.95 -0.65 -7.08
CA GLN A 170 11.12 0.32 -6.00
C GLN A 170 10.17 1.51 -6.13
N LEU A 171 9.97 2.02 -7.35
CA LEU A 171 9.04 3.12 -7.61
C LEU A 171 7.60 2.71 -7.29
N PHE A 172 7.20 1.51 -7.68
CA PHE A 172 5.90 0.94 -7.29
C PHE A 172 5.75 0.87 -5.78
N LYS A 173 6.72 0.28 -5.07
CA LYS A 173 6.67 0.19 -3.60
C LYS A 173 6.54 1.54 -2.91
N PHE A 174 7.18 2.58 -3.44
CA PHE A 174 6.99 3.92 -2.92
C PHE A 174 5.60 4.46 -3.20
N ALA A 175 5.09 4.30 -4.42
CA ALA A 175 3.71 4.67 -4.74
C ALA A 175 2.71 3.96 -3.81
N GLU A 176 2.87 2.65 -3.61
CA GLU A 176 2.04 1.85 -2.71
C GLU A 176 2.11 2.31 -1.26
N SER A 177 3.31 2.57 -0.73
CA SER A 177 3.43 3.09 0.63
C SER A 177 2.74 4.45 0.80
N PHE A 178 2.69 5.27 -0.25
CA PHE A 178 2.06 6.60 -0.23
C PHE A 178 0.55 6.53 -0.41
N ILE A 179 0.07 5.71 -1.35
CA ILE A 179 -1.32 5.67 -1.83
C ILE A 179 -2.13 4.59 -1.11
N LEU A 180 -1.47 3.51 -0.72
CA LEU A 180 -2.08 2.33 -0.13
C LEU A 180 -1.65 2.15 1.34
N GLY A 181 -0.78 3.01 1.86
CA GLY A 181 -0.29 3.00 3.23
C GLY A 181 0.79 1.98 3.54
N LYS A 182 1.00 0.96 2.69
CA LYS A 182 2.06 -0.06 2.83
C LYS A 182 2.54 -0.57 1.48
N GLU A 183 3.80 -1.02 1.44
CA GLU A 183 4.38 -1.71 0.28
C GLU A 183 3.76 -3.09 0.09
N ILE A 184 3.59 -3.51 -1.15
CA ILE A 184 3.18 -4.87 -1.50
C ILE A 184 4.43 -5.74 -1.60
N PHE A 185 4.36 -6.93 -1.00
CA PHE A 185 5.47 -7.88 -1.01
C PHE A 185 5.45 -8.75 -2.26
N SER A 186 5.55 -8.09 -3.42
CA SER A 186 5.69 -8.75 -4.71
C SER A 186 7.04 -8.43 -5.36
N LYS A 187 7.39 -9.26 -6.34
CA LYS A 187 8.44 -9.03 -7.33
C LYS A 187 7.88 -8.91 -8.74
N ASP A 188 6.60 -9.21 -8.91
CA ASP A 188 5.90 -9.11 -10.17
C ASP A 188 5.32 -7.69 -10.32
N MET A 189 5.71 -7.01 -11.40
CA MET A 189 5.21 -5.68 -11.71
C MET A 189 3.71 -5.70 -12.04
N ALA A 190 3.18 -6.82 -12.55
CA ALA A 190 1.75 -6.96 -12.82
C ALA A 190 0.93 -6.88 -11.53
N GLU A 191 1.40 -7.51 -10.44
CA GLU A 191 0.74 -7.44 -9.13
C GLU A 191 0.75 -6.01 -8.58
N HIS A 192 1.88 -5.31 -8.66
CA HIS A 192 2.00 -3.91 -8.27
C HIS A 192 1.02 -2.99 -9.04
N GLN A 193 0.92 -3.14 -10.36
CA GLN A 193 -0.04 -2.38 -11.18
C GLN A 193 -1.49 -2.72 -10.82
N SER A 194 -1.82 -4.00 -10.67
CA SER A 194 -3.17 -4.45 -10.35
C SER A 194 -3.65 -3.82 -9.04
N GLU A 195 -2.82 -3.82 -8.01
CA GLU A 195 -3.16 -3.27 -6.71
C GLU A 195 -3.33 -1.74 -6.72
N LEU A 196 -2.50 -1.03 -7.48
CA LEU A 196 -2.61 0.43 -7.63
C LEU A 196 -3.73 0.85 -8.58
N SER A 197 -4.18 -0.03 -9.49
CA SER A 197 -5.14 0.30 -10.56
C SER A 197 -6.40 0.94 -10.02
N ARG A 198 -6.85 0.50 -8.85
CA ARG A 198 -8.04 1.04 -8.23
C ARG A 198 -7.81 2.38 -7.55
N PHE A 199 -6.64 2.67 -6.99
CA PHE A 199 -6.42 3.89 -6.18
C PHE A 199 -5.68 5.00 -6.91
N ALA A 200 -4.87 4.64 -7.91
CA ALA A 200 -4.14 5.57 -8.75
C ALA A 200 -3.99 4.97 -10.17
N PRO A 201 -5.08 4.93 -10.97
CA PRO A 201 -5.08 4.33 -12.30
C PRO A 201 -3.94 4.83 -13.19
N SER A 202 -3.60 6.12 -13.09
CA SER A 202 -2.49 6.72 -13.86
C SER A 202 -1.13 6.09 -13.58
N LEU A 203 -0.90 5.52 -12.39
CA LEU A 203 0.34 4.82 -12.05
C LEU A 203 0.31 3.34 -12.40
N ALA A 204 -0.86 2.78 -12.69
CA ALA A 204 -1.08 1.38 -13.03
C ALA A 204 -1.05 1.10 -14.55
N THR A 205 -0.52 2.03 -15.34
CA THR A 205 -0.50 1.97 -16.82
C THR A 205 0.90 1.85 -17.40
N LEU A 206 1.91 1.54 -16.58
CA LEU A 206 3.30 1.41 -17.04
C LEU A 206 3.49 0.31 -18.10
N PHE A 207 2.77 -0.80 -17.96
CA PHE A 207 2.64 -1.87 -18.94
C PHE A 207 1.15 -2.11 -19.22
N ASN A 208 0.75 -1.89 -20.47
CA ASN A 208 -0.55 -2.15 -21.03
C ASN A 208 -0.76 -3.65 -21.23
N ALA A 209 -1.66 -4.24 -20.45
CA ALA A 209 -1.98 -5.66 -20.52
C ALA A 209 -2.68 -6.08 -21.83
N VAL A 210 -3.18 -5.13 -22.62
CA VAL A 210 -3.81 -5.41 -23.93
C VAL A 210 -2.76 -5.43 -25.06
N ASP A 211 -1.60 -4.82 -24.85
CA ASP A 211 -0.51 -4.84 -25.81
C ASP A 211 0.37 -6.08 -25.59
N GLU A 212 0.44 -6.95 -26.61
CA GLU A 212 1.22 -8.19 -26.55
C GLU A 212 2.71 -7.93 -26.37
N GLU A 213 3.24 -6.87 -26.98
CA GLU A 213 4.65 -6.52 -26.89
C GLU A 213 4.99 -5.95 -25.51
N GLU A 214 4.15 -5.08 -24.94
CA GLU A 214 4.35 -4.59 -23.57
C GLU A 214 4.24 -5.72 -22.54
N THR A 215 3.30 -6.65 -22.73
CA THR A 215 3.18 -7.86 -21.93
C THR A 215 4.44 -8.74 -22.04
N ARG A 216 4.98 -8.89 -23.25
CA ARG A 216 6.22 -9.63 -23.49
C ARG A 216 7.42 -8.96 -22.79
N LEU A 217 7.53 -7.63 -22.86
CA LEU A 217 8.58 -6.85 -22.20
C LEU A 217 8.50 -6.94 -20.68
N GLN A 218 7.29 -6.86 -20.11
CA GLN A 218 7.07 -7.04 -18.67
C GLN A 218 7.57 -8.41 -18.19
N LYS A 219 7.19 -9.48 -18.91
CA LYS A 219 7.66 -10.85 -18.64
C LYS A 219 9.18 -10.96 -18.78
N LEU A 220 9.77 -10.37 -19.82
CA LEU A 220 11.21 -10.41 -20.06
C LEU A 220 12.01 -9.76 -18.92
N ILE A 221 11.58 -8.59 -18.44
CA ILE A 221 12.23 -7.91 -17.31
C ILE A 221 12.12 -8.74 -16.03
N PHE A 222 10.97 -9.38 -15.79
CA PHE A 222 10.81 -10.29 -14.65
C PHE A 222 11.68 -11.54 -14.76
N SER A 223 11.77 -12.15 -15.95
CA SER A 223 12.67 -13.29 -16.21
C SER A 223 14.14 -12.90 -16.02
N ALA A 224 14.55 -11.70 -16.43
CA ALA A 224 15.90 -11.20 -16.20
C ALA A 224 16.22 -11.06 -14.71
N TYR A 225 15.26 -10.61 -13.90
CA TYR A 225 15.39 -10.61 -12.45
C TYR A 225 15.67 -12.01 -11.89
N GLN A 226 14.88 -13.00 -12.29
CA GLN A 226 15.06 -14.38 -11.85
C GLN A 226 16.41 -14.95 -12.27
N ALA A 227 16.79 -14.78 -13.55
CA ALA A 227 18.05 -15.27 -14.08
C ALA A 227 19.26 -14.65 -13.37
N TYR A 228 19.22 -13.34 -13.09
CA TYR A 228 20.27 -12.65 -12.34
C TYR A 228 20.40 -13.20 -10.90
N ARG A 229 19.28 -13.48 -10.22
CA ARG A 229 19.27 -14.07 -8.87
C ARG A 229 19.87 -15.47 -8.83
N ILE A 230 19.56 -16.31 -9.82
CA ILE A 230 20.15 -17.64 -9.97
C ILE A 230 21.66 -17.51 -10.21
N ARG A 231 22.08 -16.62 -11.11
CA ARG A 231 23.50 -16.36 -11.39
C ARG A 231 24.28 -16.00 -10.12
N ILE A 232 23.73 -15.13 -9.27
CA ILE A 232 24.36 -14.79 -7.97
C ILE A 232 24.41 -16.00 -7.04
N ALA A 233 23.32 -16.74 -6.91
CA ALA A 233 23.27 -17.91 -6.01
C ALA A 233 24.34 -18.95 -6.36
N LEU A 234 24.60 -19.17 -7.65
CA LEU A 234 25.63 -20.07 -8.16
C LEU A 234 27.07 -19.55 -7.96
N MET A 235 27.25 -18.24 -7.74
CA MET A 235 28.56 -17.62 -7.50
C MET A 235 28.92 -17.52 -6.02
N LEU A 236 27.99 -17.80 -5.10
CA LEU A 236 28.27 -17.80 -3.67
C LEU A 236 29.01 -19.10 -3.30
N PRO A 237 30.17 -19.04 -2.62
CA PRO A 237 30.83 -20.24 -2.15
C PRO A 237 29.90 -21.00 -1.19
N VAL A 238 29.78 -22.31 -1.39
CA VAL A 238 29.14 -23.20 -0.41
C VAL A 238 29.93 -23.03 0.88
N LYS A 239 29.28 -22.48 1.92
CA LYS A 239 29.87 -22.50 3.27
C LYS A 239 29.94 -23.96 3.70
N THR A 240 31.11 -24.57 3.53
CA THR A 240 31.53 -25.83 4.17
C THR A 240 31.84 -25.58 5.64
#